data_AF-A0A9P7JS26-F1
#
_entry.id   AF-A0A9P7JS26-F1
#
_cell.length_a   1.000
_cell.length_b   1.000
_cell.length_c   1.000
_cell.angle_alpha   90.00
_cell.angle_beta   90.00
_cell.angle_gamma   90.00
#
_symmetry.space_group_name_H-M   'P 1'
#
loop_
_entity.id
_entity.type
_entity.pdbx_description
1 polymer ?
#
loop_
_entity_poly.entity_id
_entity_poly.type
_entity_poly.pdbx_seq_one_letter_code
_entity_poly.pdbx_strand_id
1 'polypeptide(L)'
;MAESMVDTFSFESGGVRDEDAYAAVTGIFGQSLAHYLATKKHKDDPLLIQITFQSCFVQFLEFVISSWTLASNDLNKMLASTYKRIQCGEAQAISGRWRALTSAYAHNHEESQLIALFTPQLAGHFSNIMLAAGCSVAPDILRASVEQKLSDRIVLLFKQALQLKKIVMEEITSADLRTVTVPFETTYSAEQMEDAYVDGHPATGGVRVLCTTDLGLKRMTRLAPSGEKQWDNKLLLKPKVALKTVVDSMDG
;
A
#
# COMPACT_ATOMS: atom_id res chain seq x y z
N MET A 1 -14.76 -9.59 -1.46
CA MET A 1 -15.02 -8.13 -1.59
C MET A 1 -15.10 -7.78 -3.06
N ALA A 2 -14.03 -8.06 -3.82
CA ALA A 2 -14.03 -7.97 -5.28
C ALA A 2 -15.11 -8.86 -5.89
N GLU A 3 -15.23 -10.13 -5.49
CA GLU A 3 -16.30 -11.05 -5.94
C GLU A 3 -17.70 -10.43 -5.84
N SER A 4 -18.13 -10.00 -4.64
CA SER A 4 -19.43 -9.34 -4.45
C SER A 4 -19.61 -8.05 -5.28
N MET A 5 -18.53 -7.33 -5.61
CA MET A 5 -18.60 -6.18 -6.50
C MET A 5 -18.71 -6.59 -7.96
N VAL A 6 -17.96 -7.60 -8.38
CA VAL A 6 -18.01 -8.16 -9.74
C VAL A 6 -19.36 -8.80 -10.02
N ASP A 7 -19.97 -9.47 -9.05
CA ASP A 7 -21.33 -10.03 -9.17
C ASP A 7 -22.40 -8.94 -9.29
N THR A 8 -22.14 -7.74 -8.76
CA THR A 8 -23.10 -6.63 -8.79
C THR A 8 -23.02 -5.82 -10.08
N PHE A 9 -21.86 -5.80 -10.74
CA PHE A 9 -21.58 -4.88 -11.83
C PHE A 9 -21.18 -5.61 -13.11
N SER A 10 -21.59 -5.06 -14.25
CA SER A 10 -21.25 -5.63 -15.55
C SER A 10 -19.85 -5.18 -15.99
N PHE A 11 -19.04 -6.15 -16.42
CA PHE A 11 -17.71 -5.92 -16.98
C PHE A 11 -17.69 -6.30 -18.45
N GLU A 12 -17.11 -5.43 -19.25
CA GLU A 12 -16.92 -5.65 -20.68
C GLU A 12 -15.42 -5.76 -20.98
N SER A 13 -15.01 -6.88 -21.56
CA SER A 13 -13.63 -7.10 -22.00
C SER A 13 -13.33 -6.35 -23.29
N GLY A 14 -12.10 -5.90 -23.49
CA GLY A 14 -11.67 -5.39 -24.80
C GLY A 14 -10.67 -4.23 -24.81
N GLY A 15 -9.89 -4.03 -23.75
CA GLY A 15 -8.89 -2.96 -23.67
C GLY A 15 -9.38 -1.74 -22.89
N VAL A 16 -8.65 -0.63 -23.03
CA VAL A 16 -8.91 0.60 -22.29
C VAL A 16 -10.25 1.20 -22.71
N ARG A 17 -11.12 1.45 -21.73
CA ARG A 17 -12.47 2.00 -21.93
C ARG A 17 -12.67 3.36 -21.29
N ASP A 18 -12.00 3.56 -20.16
CA ASP A 18 -11.98 4.82 -19.43
C ASP A 18 -10.52 5.25 -19.31
N GLU A 19 -10.12 6.21 -20.14
CA GLU A 19 -8.73 6.69 -20.22
C GLU A 19 -8.28 7.39 -18.94
N ASP A 20 -9.18 8.11 -18.27
CA ASP A 20 -8.88 8.82 -17.03
C ASP A 20 -8.67 7.82 -15.88
N ALA A 21 -9.54 6.82 -15.77
CA ALA A 21 -9.38 5.74 -14.80
C ALA A 21 -8.13 4.90 -15.07
N TYR A 22 -7.85 4.60 -16.34
CA TYR A 22 -6.64 3.87 -16.74
C TYR A 22 -5.36 4.66 -16.42
N ALA A 23 -5.34 5.96 -16.69
CA ALA A 23 -4.22 6.83 -16.35
C ALA A 23 -4.03 6.92 -14.82
N ALA A 24 -5.13 7.02 -14.05
CA ALA A 24 -5.07 7.02 -12.59
C ALA A 24 -4.48 5.71 -12.02
N VAL A 25 -4.93 4.56 -12.53
CA VAL A 25 -4.40 3.24 -12.13
C VAL A 25 -2.94 3.10 -12.55
N THR A 26 -2.56 3.57 -13.73
CA THR A 26 -1.17 3.58 -14.20
C THR A 26 -0.27 4.41 -13.29
N GLY A 27 -0.74 5.58 -12.84
CA GLY A 27 0.02 6.46 -11.95
C GLY A 27 0.28 5.85 -10.56
N ILE A 28 -0.62 5.00 -10.07
CA ILE A 28 -0.53 4.40 -8.73
C ILE A 28 0.15 3.02 -8.77
N PHE A 29 -0.14 2.21 -9.78
CA PHE A 29 0.26 0.80 -9.85
C PHE A 29 1.23 0.46 -11.00
N GLY A 30 1.57 1.44 -11.83
CA GLY A 30 2.40 1.23 -13.01
C GLY A 30 1.64 0.65 -14.20
N GLN A 31 2.29 0.76 -15.37
CA GLN A 31 1.71 0.42 -16.66
C GLN A 31 1.27 -1.06 -16.76
N SER A 32 2.07 -1.98 -16.24
CA SER A 32 1.81 -3.42 -16.39
C SER A 32 0.49 -3.82 -15.73
N LEU A 33 0.25 -3.41 -14.48
CA LEU A 33 -0.99 -3.77 -13.78
C LEU A 33 -2.22 -3.12 -14.43
N ALA A 34 -2.10 -1.86 -14.84
CA ALA A 34 -3.17 -1.17 -15.57
C ALA A 34 -3.53 -1.90 -16.88
N HIS A 35 -2.51 -2.31 -17.65
CA HIS A 35 -2.70 -3.05 -18.89
C HIS A 35 -3.42 -4.38 -18.66
N TYR A 36 -3.00 -5.17 -17.66
CA TYR A 36 -3.67 -6.43 -17.35
C TYR A 36 -5.12 -6.22 -16.88
N LEU A 37 -5.37 -5.20 -16.06
CA LEU A 37 -6.73 -4.83 -15.68
C LEU A 37 -7.59 -4.50 -16.91
N ALA A 38 -7.09 -3.74 -17.88
CA ALA A 38 -7.89 -3.38 -19.06
C ALA A 38 -8.16 -4.54 -20.03
N THR A 39 -7.33 -5.59 -20.00
CA THR A 39 -7.34 -6.64 -21.05
C THR A 39 -7.91 -7.98 -20.58
N LYS A 40 -7.84 -8.31 -19.29
CA LYS A 40 -8.35 -9.58 -18.76
C LYS A 40 -9.88 -9.58 -18.57
N LYS A 41 -10.47 -10.78 -18.55
CA LYS A 41 -11.90 -11.00 -18.34
C LYS A 41 -12.21 -11.21 -16.85
N HIS A 42 -12.57 -10.12 -16.17
CA HIS A 42 -12.78 -10.15 -14.72
C HIS A 42 -14.11 -10.76 -14.28
N LYS A 43 -15.07 -10.92 -15.21
CA LYS A 43 -16.36 -11.56 -14.92
C LYS A 43 -16.20 -13.03 -14.55
N ASP A 44 -15.24 -13.71 -15.19
CA ASP A 44 -15.02 -15.14 -14.99
C ASP A 44 -14.05 -15.38 -13.82
N ASP A 45 -13.09 -14.47 -13.61
CA ASP A 45 -12.15 -14.50 -12.49
C ASP A 45 -11.89 -13.07 -11.93
N PRO A 46 -12.41 -12.72 -10.75
CA PRO A 46 -12.22 -11.40 -10.13
C PRO A 46 -10.88 -11.25 -9.39
N LEU A 47 -10.00 -12.25 -9.45
CA LEU A 47 -8.75 -12.28 -8.69
C LEU A 47 -7.84 -11.08 -8.97
N LEU A 48 -7.74 -10.62 -10.23
CA LEU A 48 -6.89 -9.47 -10.56
C LEU A 48 -7.42 -8.15 -9.97
N ILE A 49 -8.74 -7.97 -9.93
CA ILE A 49 -9.38 -6.84 -9.22
C ILE A 49 -9.10 -6.94 -7.72
N GLN A 50 -9.21 -8.14 -7.14
CA GLN A 50 -8.90 -8.38 -5.73
C GLN A 50 -7.45 -8.03 -5.38
N ILE A 51 -6.49 -8.52 -6.16
CA ILE A 51 -5.05 -8.21 -6.02
C ILE A 51 -4.83 -6.70 -6.05
N THR A 52 -5.47 -6.02 -7.00
CA THR A 52 -5.32 -4.56 -7.16
C THR A 52 -5.93 -3.80 -5.98
N PHE A 53 -7.10 -4.24 -5.49
CA PHE A 53 -7.72 -3.66 -4.30
C PHE A 53 -6.83 -3.83 -3.06
N GLN A 54 -6.28 -5.03 -2.85
CA GLN A 54 -5.34 -5.30 -1.76
C GLN A 54 -4.11 -4.40 -1.86
N SER A 55 -3.53 -4.26 -3.06
CA SER A 55 -2.38 -3.38 -3.26
C SER A 55 -2.72 -1.91 -3.00
N CYS A 56 -3.90 -1.46 -3.41
CA CYS A 56 -4.39 -0.11 -3.14
C CYS A 56 -4.46 0.16 -1.63
N PHE A 57 -5.02 -0.79 -0.87
CA PHE A 57 -5.03 -0.71 0.59
C PHE A 57 -3.62 -0.68 1.16
N VAL A 58 -2.73 -1.58 0.74
CA VAL A 58 -1.35 -1.62 1.25
C VAL A 58 -0.61 -0.31 1.05
N GLN A 59 -0.71 0.30 -0.13
CA GLN A 59 -0.09 1.61 -0.38
C GLN A 59 -0.69 2.70 0.52
N PHE A 60 -2.01 2.69 0.70
CA PHE A 60 -2.67 3.64 1.59
C PHE A 60 -2.26 3.46 3.05
N LEU A 61 -2.20 2.21 3.54
CA LEU A 61 -1.77 1.91 4.90
C LEU A 61 -0.30 2.30 5.10
N GLU A 62 0.58 2.01 4.15
CA GLU A 62 1.98 2.45 4.17
C GLU A 62 2.07 3.97 4.31
N PHE A 63 1.34 4.71 3.47
CA PHE A 63 1.30 6.18 3.52
C PHE A 63 0.86 6.70 4.89
N VAL A 64 -0.20 6.12 5.48
CA VAL A 64 -0.71 6.53 6.79
C VAL A 64 0.32 6.28 7.88
N ILE A 65 0.91 5.09 7.89
CA ILE A 65 1.85 4.62 8.93
C ILE A 65 3.18 5.39 8.85
N SER A 66 3.68 5.68 7.66
CA SER A 66 5.00 6.29 7.45
C SER A 66 4.99 7.82 7.51
N SER A 67 3.82 8.46 7.39
CA SER A 67 3.69 9.92 7.43
C SER A 67 3.85 10.50 8.84
N TRP A 68 4.55 11.61 8.98
CA TRP A 68 4.60 12.42 10.20
C TRP A 68 3.31 13.19 10.47
N THR A 69 2.68 13.63 9.39
CA THR A 69 1.38 14.32 9.42
C THR A 69 0.63 14.04 8.12
N LEU A 70 -0.69 13.93 8.22
CA LEU A 70 -1.58 13.74 7.06
C LEU A 70 -2.19 15.06 6.56
N ALA A 71 -1.94 16.16 7.28
CA ALA A 71 -2.54 17.47 6.98
C ALA A 71 -1.85 18.19 5.82
N SER A 72 -0.53 18.02 5.69
CA SER A 72 0.29 18.74 4.72
C SER A 72 1.45 17.89 4.23
N ASN A 73 1.50 17.68 2.92
CA ASN A 73 2.58 16.92 2.27
C ASN A 73 3.94 17.61 2.44
N ASP A 74 3.99 18.95 2.38
CA ASP A 74 5.25 19.69 2.50
C ASP A 74 5.81 19.62 3.92
N LEU A 75 4.93 19.76 4.93
CA LEU A 75 5.32 19.57 6.33
C LEU A 75 5.78 18.13 6.59
N ASN A 76 5.05 17.15 6.04
CA ASN A 76 5.42 15.74 6.14
C ASN A 76 6.84 15.48 5.58
N LYS A 77 7.13 15.98 4.38
CA LYS A 77 8.46 15.87 3.74
C LYS A 77 9.55 16.58 4.55
N MET A 78 9.27 17.76 5.08
CA MET A 78 10.22 18.52 5.90
C MET A 78 10.57 17.77 7.20
N LEU A 79 9.57 17.23 7.90
CA LEU A 79 9.77 16.43 9.11
C LEU A 79 10.55 15.14 8.81
N ALA A 80 10.20 14.43 7.72
CA ALA A 80 10.91 13.21 7.31
C ALA A 80 12.39 13.48 6.98
N SER A 81 12.68 14.56 6.26
CA SER A 81 14.05 14.96 5.93
C SER A 81 14.85 15.34 7.17
N THR A 82 14.24 16.12 8.07
CA THR A 82 14.84 16.51 9.35
C THR A 82 15.15 15.28 10.19
N TYR A 83 14.20 14.35 10.29
CA TYR A 83 14.40 13.12 11.03
C TYR A 83 15.54 12.28 10.47
N LYS A 84 15.64 12.13 9.14
CA LYS A 84 16.72 11.37 8.50
C LYS A 84 18.10 11.93 8.89
N ARG A 85 18.23 13.25 9.02
CA ARG A 85 19.48 13.89 9.48
C ARG A 85 19.77 13.58 10.94
N ILE A 86 18.78 13.70 11.81
CA ILE A 86 18.88 13.37 13.25
C ILE A 86 19.23 11.88 13.42
N GLN A 87 18.54 11.01 12.71
CA GLN A 87 18.76 9.58 12.67
C GLN A 87 20.21 9.24 12.30
N CYS A 88 20.82 9.97 11.36
CA CYS A 88 22.22 9.79 10.94
C CYS A 88 23.24 10.52 11.82
N GLY A 89 22.84 11.54 12.60
CA GLY A 89 23.74 12.33 13.46
C GLY A 89 23.77 11.86 14.92
N GLU A 90 22.65 11.41 15.44
CA GLU A 90 22.43 11.17 16.88
C GLU A 90 22.30 9.70 17.27
N ALA A 91 22.61 9.38 18.53
CA ALA A 91 22.38 8.05 19.10
C ALA A 91 20.90 7.63 19.02
N GLN A 92 20.62 6.33 18.95
CA GLN A 92 19.25 5.78 18.79
C GLN A 92 18.27 6.31 19.85
N ALA A 93 18.71 6.46 21.10
CA ALA A 93 17.86 6.97 22.18
C ALA A 93 17.41 8.42 21.95
N ILE A 94 18.26 9.24 21.32
CA ILE A 94 17.96 10.64 21.01
C ILE A 94 17.04 10.70 19.79
N SER A 95 17.41 10.03 18.69
CA SER A 95 16.59 10.01 17.47
C SER A 95 15.21 9.40 17.73
N GLY A 96 15.14 8.28 18.46
CA GLY A 96 13.89 7.61 18.82
C GLY A 96 12.97 8.51 19.65
N ARG A 97 13.51 9.20 20.67
CA ARG A 97 12.73 10.12 21.50
C ARG A 97 12.27 11.36 20.74
N TRP A 98 13.12 11.91 19.87
CA TRP A 98 12.74 13.01 18.99
C TRP A 98 11.55 12.62 18.11
N ARG A 99 11.64 11.46 17.44
CA ARG A 99 10.57 10.95 16.59
C ARG A 99 9.26 10.80 17.34
N ALA A 100 9.31 10.22 18.53
CA ALA A 100 8.13 9.99 19.34
C ALA A 100 7.42 11.28 19.72
N LEU A 101 8.17 12.26 20.25
CA LEU A 101 7.60 13.56 20.61
C LEU A 101 7.07 14.29 19.37
N THR A 102 7.85 14.34 18.29
CA THR A 102 7.44 15.04 17.08
C THR A 102 6.19 14.42 16.45
N SER A 103 6.08 13.09 16.37
CA SER A 103 4.86 12.43 15.87
C SER A 103 3.63 12.75 16.73
N ALA A 104 3.79 12.66 18.05
CA ALA A 104 2.70 12.90 19.00
C ALA A 104 2.16 14.35 18.92
N TYR A 105 3.02 15.33 18.67
CA TYR A 105 2.64 16.75 18.57
C TYR A 105 2.39 17.24 17.13
N ALA A 106 2.72 16.46 16.09
CA ALA A 106 2.44 16.83 14.70
C ALA A 106 1.00 16.50 14.25
N HIS A 107 0.28 15.66 15.02
CA HIS A 107 -1.11 15.34 14.76
C HIS A 107 -2.03 16.42 15.34
N ASN A 108 -2.58 17.25 14.46
CA ASN A 108 -3.53 18.30 14.82
C ASN A 108 -4.98 17.98 14.43
N HIS A 109 -5.25 16.79 13.88
CA HIS A 109 -6.58 16.38 13.44
C HIS A 109 -7.11 15.23 14.27
N GLU A 110 -8.40 15.30 14.60
CA GLU A 110 -9.10 14.16 15.16
C GLU A 110 -9.21 13.03 14.15
N GLU A 111 -9.17 11.80 14.65
CA GLU A 111 -9.33 10.57 13.85
C GLU A 111 -10.57 10.62 12.95
N SER A 112 -11.69 11.12 13.46
CA SER A 112 -12.95 11.25 12.72
C SER A 112 -12.83 12.14 11.48
N GLN A 113 -12.08 13.23 11.55
CA GLN A 113 -11.85 14.15 10.43
C GLN A 113 -10.98 13.50 9.35
N LEU A 114 -9.94 12.77 9.77
CA LEU A 114 -9.07 12.04 8.87
C LEU A 114 -9.83 10.94 8.13
N ILE A 115 -10.66 10.18 8.85
CA ILE A 115 -11.53 9.15 8.24
C ILE A 115 -12.45 9.78 7.18
N ALA A 116 -13.12 10.89 7.52
CA ALA A 116 -14.02 11.58 6.58
C ALA A 116 -13.28 12.11 5.35
N LEU A 117 -12.01 12.52 5.50
CA LEU A 117 -11.18 13.01 4.41
C LEU A 117 -10.73 11.91 3.44
N PHE A 118 -10.27 10.77 3.97
CA PHE A 118 -9.65 9.72 3.14
C PHE A 118 -10.63 8.68 2.61
N THR A 119 -11.79 8.48 3.25
CA THR A 119 -12.77 7.47 2.83
C THR A 119 -13.25 7.71 1.38
N PRO A 120 -13.66 8.93 0.98
CA PRO A 120 -14.08 9.20 -0.39
C PRO A 120 -12.94 9.06 -1.41
N GLN A 121 -11.71 9.42 -1.01
CA GLN A 121 -10.53 9.29 -1.88
C GLN A 121 -10.24 7.83 -2.20
N LEU A 122 -10.25 6.97 -1.18
CA LEU A 122 -10.00 5.55 -1.36
C LEU A 122 -11.13 4.85 -2.12
N ALA A 123 -12.39 5.24 -1.88
CA ALA A 123 -13.52 4.82 -2.70
C ALA A 123 -13.36 5.25 -4.18
N GLY A 124 -12.83 6.44 -4.42
CA GLY A 124 -12.47 6.92 -5.76
C GLY A 124 -11.41 6.02 -6.43
N HIS A 125 -10.35 5.64 -5.71
CA HIS A 125 -9.35 4.72 -6.24
C HIS A 125 -9.92 3.34 -6.61
N PHE A 126 -10.78 2.76 -5.76
CA PHE A 126 -11.47 1.50 -6.09
C PHE A 126 -12.38 1.64 -7.31
N SER A 127 -13.06 2.78 -7.44
CA SER A 127 -13.90 3.05 -8.61
C SER A 127 -13.05 3.12 -9.89
N ASN A 128 -11.90 3.80 -9.86
CA ASN A 128 -10.97 3.87 -10.98
C ASN A 128 -10.42 2.48 -11.36
N ILE A 129 -10.12 1.62 -10.39
CA ILE A 129 -9.69 0.25 -10.67
C ILE A 129 -10.79 -0.52 -11.41
N MET A 130 -12.04 -0.40 -10.97
CA MET A 130 -13.19 -1.09 -11.58
C MET A 130 -13.48 -0.56 -13.00
N LEU A 131 -13.42 0.76 -13.20
CA LEU A 131 -13.59 1.38 -14.52
C LEU A 131 -12.46 0.99 -15.48
N ALA A 132 -11.21 1.01 -15.02
CA ALA A 132 -10.06 0.54 -15.79
C ALA A 132 -10.17 -0.95 -16.15
N ALA A 133 -10.85 -1.74 -15.31
CA ALA A 133 -11.15 -3.14 -15.57
C ALA A 133 -12.35 -3.36 -16.53
N GLY A 134 -12.96 -2.29 -17.05
CA GLY A 134 -14.06 -2.36 -18.02
C GLY A 134 -15.46 -2.42 -17.40
N CYS A 135 -15.63 -1.97 -16.15
CA CYS A 135 -16.96 -1.80 -15.55
C CYS A 135 -17.80 -0.81 -16.38
N SER A 136 -18.99 -1.20 -16.82
CA SER A 136 -19.86 -0.38 -17.68
C SER A 136 -20.85 0.51 -16.93
N VAL A 137 -20.75 0.57 -15.60
CA VAL A 137 -21.60 1.41 -14.74
C VAL A 137 -21.13 2.85 -14.79
N ALA A 138 -22.07 3.80 -14.78
CA ALA A 138 -21.75 5.22 -14.72
C ALA A 138 -20.87 5.56 -13.49
N PRO A 139 -19.79 6.36 -13.65
CA PRO A 139 -18.82 6.62 -12.58
C PRO A 139 -19.42 7.08 -11.25
N ASP A 140 -20.41 7.98 -11.28
CA ASP A 140 -21.05 8.49 -10.05
C ASP A 140 -21.83 7.41 -9.29
N ILE A 141 -22.53 6.54 -10.02
CA ILE A 141 -23.29 5.42 -9.43
C ILE A 141 -22.31 4.40 -8.83
N LEU A 142 -21.23 4.10 -9.54
CA LEU A 142 -20.19 3.19 -9.09
C LEU A 142 -19.54 3.72 -7.81
N ARG A 143 -19.15 5.00 -7.79
CA ARG A 143 -18.50 5.63 -6.63
C ARG A 143 -19.38 5.59 -5.38
N ALA A 144 -20.66 5.97 -5.52
CA ALA A 144 -21.61 5.90 -4.41
C ALA A 144 -21.79 4.46 -3.89
N SER A 145 -21.86 3.49 -4.80
CA SER A 145 -21.99 2.07 -4.44
C SER A 145 -20.74 1.51 -3.75
N VAL A 146 -19.55 1.90 -4.23
CA VAL A 146 -18.27 1.53 -3.64
C VAL A 146 -18.13 2.12 -2.25
N GLU A 147 -18.45 3.42 -2.10
CA GLU A 147 -18.43 4.10 -0.81
C GLU A 147 -19.37 3.42 0.19
N GLN A 148 -20.62 3.14 -0.20
CA GLN A 148 -21.58 2.43 0.65
C GLN A 148 -21.10 1.03 1.07
N LYS A 149 -20.55 0.25 0.12
CA LYS A 149 -20.17 -1.15 0.38
C LYS A 149 -18.85 -1.29 1.13
N LEU A 150 -17.92 -0.36 0.96
CA LEU A 150 -16.55 -0.47 1.49
C LEU A 150 -16.27 0.43 2.68
N SER A 151 -17.12 1.42 2.97
CA SER A 151 -16.89 2.41 4.04
C SER A 151 -16.47 1.74 5.35
N ASP A 152 -17.25 0.78 5.88
CA ASP A 152 -16.93 0.12 7.15
C ASP A 152 -15.54 -0.53 7.17
N ARG A 153 -15.14 -1.13 6.05
CA ARG A 153 -13.83 -1.78 5.92
C ARG A 153 -12.71 -0.76 5.76
N ILE A 154 -12.94 0.32 5.02
CA ILE A 154 -12.00 1.44 4.90
C ILE A 154 -11.76 2.06 6.27
N VAL A 155 -12.84 2.33 7.02
CA VAL A 155 -12.78 2.86 8.38
C VAL A 155 -12.00 1.92 9.30
N LEU A 156 -12.31 0.62 9.29
CA LEU A 156 -11.61 -0.37 10.10
C LEU A 156 -10.10 -0.39 9.82
N LEU A 157 -9.72 -0.48 8.55
CA LEU A 157 -8.31 -0.56 8.13
C LEU A 157 -7.57 0.75 8.45
N PHE A 158 -8.22 1.90 8.29
CA PHE A 158 -7.65 3.19 8.65
C PHE A 158 -7.35 3.29 10.15
N LYS A 159 -8.28 2.86 10.99
CA LYS A 159 -8.08 2.82 12.45
C LYS A 159 -6.91 1.91 12.84
N GLN A 160 -6.80 0.75 12.20
CA GLN A 160 -5.67 -0.15 12.41
C GLN A 160 -4.34 0.48 11.98
N ALA A 161 -4.32 1.21 10.85
CA ALA A 161 -3.13 1.95 10.43
C ALA A 161 -2.75 3.07 11.41
N LEU A 162 -3.71 3.82 11.94
CA LEU A 162 -3.45 4.85 12.97
C LEU A 162 -2.90 4.24 14.26
N GLN A 163 -3.44 3.10 14.68
CA GLN A 163 -2.91 2.39 15.85
C GLN A 163 -1.49 1.89 15.60
N LEU A 164 -1.23 1.28 14.44
CA LEU A 164 0.11 0.82 14.08
C LEU A 164 1.08 2.00 13.95
N LYS A 165 0.64 3.12 13.36
CA LYS A 165 1.39 4.38 13.30
C LYS A 165 1.83 4.83 14.67
N LYS A 166 0.91 4.87 15.65
CA LYS A 166 1.23 5.26 17.03
C LYS A 166 2.30 4.35 17.62
N ILE A 167 2.14 3.03 17.46
CA ILE A 167 3.14 2.06 17.95
C ILE A 167 4.50 2.30 17.29
N VAL A 168 4.52 2.39 15.95
CA VAL A 168 5.79 2.48 15.21
C VAL A 168 6.45 3.83 15.44
N MET A 169 5.73 4.94 15.44
CA MET A 169 6.28 6.30 15.50
C MET A 169 6.49 6.83 16.92
N GLU A 170 5.67 6.43 17.90
CA GLU A 170 5.63 7.07 19.23
C GLU A 170 6.10 6.15 20.35
N GLU A 171 5.60 4.91 20.38
CA GLU A 171 5.78 4.06 21.56
C GLU A 171 7.15 3.35 21.56
N ILE A 172 7.65 2.96 20.38
CA ILE A 172 8.94 2.27 20.26
C ILE A 172 10.05 3.28 19.99
N THR A 173 10.91 3.53 20.98
CA THR A 173 12.04 4.47 20.85
C THR A 173 13.40 3.77 20.74
N SER A 174 13.48 2.49 21.12
CA SER A 174 14.71 1.70 21.09
C SER A 174 15.16 1.29 19.69
N ALA A 175 14.28 1.42 18.70
CA ALA A 175 14.56 1.14 17.29
C ALA A 175 13.56 1.89 16.40
N ASP A 176 13.90 1.98 15.12
CA ASP A 176 12.99 2.42 14.07
C ASP A 176 12.29 1.20 13.47
N LEU A 177 10.97 1.13 13.63
CA LEU A 177 10.16 0.21 12.85
C LEU A 177 9.68 0.90 11.56
N ARG A 178 9.79 0.20 10.44
CA ARG A 178 9.31 0.69 9.14
C ARG A 178 8.58 -0.41 8.39
N THR A 179 7.45 -0.03 7.80
CA THR A 179 6.76 -0.84 6.82
C THR A 179 7.67 -1.09 5.61
N VAL A 180 7.45 -2.21 4.93
CA VAL A 180 8.17 -2.59 3.72
C VAL A 180 7.14 -2.92 2.65
N THR A 181 7.26 -2.25 1.51
CA THR A 181 6.58 -2.59 0.26
C THR A 181 7.64 -2.87 -0.79
N VAL A 182 7.24 -3.61 -1.82
CA VAL A 182 8.09 -3.96 -2.95
C VAL A 182 7.61 -3.22 -4.19
N PRO A 183 8.49 -2.46 -4.88
CA PRO A 183 8.12 -1.79 -6.12
C PRO A 183 7.71 -2.78 -7.22
N PHE A 184 6.83 -2.32 -8.10
CA PHE A 184 6.47 -2.98 -9.35
C PHE A 184 7.71 -3.38 -10.15
N GLU A 185 7.64 -4.52 -10.85
CA GLU A 185 8.72 -5.01 -11.71
C GLU A 185 10.02 -5.38 -10.98
N THR A 186 10.03 -5.38 -9.64
CA THR A 186 11.18 -5.87 -8.89
C THR A 186 11.32 -7.38 -9.10
N THR A 187 12.56 -7.87 -9.25
CA THR A 187 12.81 -9.32 -9.30
C THR A 187 12.45 -9.95 -7.95
N TYR A 188 11.65 -11.01 -7.97
CA TYR A 188 11.28 -11.75 -6.79
C TYR A 188 12.50 -12.38 -6.10
N SER A 189 12.54 -12.28 -4.77
CA SER A 189 13.51 -12.97 -3.93
C SER A 189 12.81 -13.57 -2.72
N ALA A 190 12.85 -14.89 -2.61
CA ALA A 190 12.28 -15.63 -1.48
C ALA A 190 12.96 -15.28 -0.14
N GLU A 191 14.14 -14.66 -0.15
CA GLU A 191 14.79 -14.17 1.07
C GLU A 191 14.13 -12.92 1.63
N GLN A 192 13.56 -12.08 0.76
CA GLN A 192 13.03 -10.76 1.11
C GLN A 192 11.51 -10.67 1.00
N MET A 193 10.87 -11.61 0.32
CA MET A 193 9.45 -11.56 -0.07
C MET A 193 8.79 -12.93 0.07
N GLU A 194 7.47 -12.95 0.21
CA GLU A 194 6.64 -14.15 0.17
C GLU A 194 5.67 -14.03 -1.01
N ASP A 195 5.52 -15.09 -1.81
CA ASP A 195 4.50 -15.11 -2.85
C ASP A 195 3.14 -15.38 -2.19
N ALA A 196 2.16 -14.50 -2.41
CA ALA A 196 0.85 -14.61 -1.79
C ALA A 196 -0.05 -15.70 -2.43
N TYR A 197 0.28 -16.17 -3.64
CA TYR A 197 -0.62 -17.00 -4.46
C TYR A 197 -0.05 -18.38 -4.81
N VAL A 198 1.07 -18.77 -4.21
CA VAL A 198 1.65 -20.12 -4.36
C VAL A 198 1.99 -20.71 -3.00
N ASP A 199 1.45 -21.89 -2.71
CA ASP A 199 1.77 -22.63 -1.49
C ASP A 199 3.12 -23.34 -1.61
N GLY A 200 4.10 -22.88 -0.82
CA GLY A 200 5.27 -23.67 -0.44
C GLY A 200 6.36 -23.87 -1.49
N HIS A 201 6.17 -23.48 -2.74
CA HIS A 201 7.20 -23.54 -3.79
C HIS A 201 7.55 -22.14 -4.28
N PRO A 202 8.71 -21.60 -3.88
CA PRO A 202 9.14 -20.29 -4.35
C PRO A 202 9.22 -20.28 -5.87
N ALA A 203 8.70 -19.23 -6.50
CA ALA A 203 8.83 -19.06 -7.94
C ALA A 203 10.30 -19.13 -8.36
N THR A 204 10.57 -19.81 -9.47
CA THR A 204 11.93 -19.92 -10.03
C THR A 204 12.48 -18.54 -10.41
N GLY A 205 13.80 -18.37 -10.38
CA GLY A 205 14.45 -17.07 -10.54
C GLY A 205 14.03 -16.30 -11.80
N GLY A 206 14.02 -14.97 -11.71
CA GLY A 206 13.71 -14.06 -12.82
C GLY A 206 12.25 -13.58 -12.88
N VAL A 207 11.35 -14.16 -12.08
CA VAL A 207 9.96 -13.71 -11.98
C VAL A 207 9.88 -12.32 -11.36
N ARG A 208 8.96 -11.51 -11.89
CA ARG A 208 8.77 -10.10 -11.52
C ARG A 208 7.57 -9.95 -10.61
N VAL A 209 7.70 -9.08 -9.62
CA VAL A 209 6.60 -8.65 -8.76
C VAL A 209 5.59 -7.86 -9.57
N LEU A 210 4.34 -8.32 -9.54
CA LEU A 210 3.20 -7.60 -10.07
C LEU A 210 2.82 -6.47 -9.11
N CYS A 211 2.67 -6.74 -7.82
CA CYS A 211 2.42 -5.71 -6.80
C CYS A 211 2.64 -6.26 -5.37
N THR A 212 2.69 -5.38 -4.38
CA THR A 212 2.64 -5.79 -2.96
C THR A 212 1.19 -5.95 -2.52
N THR A 213 0.85 -7.06 -1.87
CA THR A 213 -0.49 -7.35 -1.34
C THR A 213 -0.58 -7.28 0.18
N ASP A 214 0.55 -7.42 0.88
CA ASP A 214 0.63 -7.32 2.34
C ASP A 214 1.91 -6.59 2.76
N LEU A 215 1.79 -5.73 3.78
CA LEU A 215 2.92 -4.97 4.32
C LEU A 215 3.94 -5.89 5.00
N GLY A 216 5.21 -5.72 4.65
CA GLY A 216 6.32 -6.23 5.44
C GLY A 216 6.67 -5.27 6.59
N LEU A 217 7.55 -5.73 7.48
CA LEU A 217 8.05 -4.93 8.60
C LEU A 217 9.54 -5.15 8.76
N LYS A 218 10.30 -4.06 8.88
CA LYS A 218 11.71 -4.10 9.25
C LYS A 218 11.99 -3.27 10.48
N ARG A 219 13.01 -3.68 11.22
CA ARG A 219 13.59 -2.96 12.33
C ARG A 219 14.95 -2.42 11.92
N MET A 220 15.18 -1.16 12.20
CA MET A 220 16.47 -0.50 12.04
C MET A 220 16.92 0.01 13.41
N THR A 221 18.14 -0.32 13.81
CA THR A 221 18.71 0.13 15.09
C THR A 221 20.08 0.69 14.84
N ARG A 222 20.34 1.90 15.33
CA ARG A 222 21.67 2.49 15.24
C ARG A 222 22.61 1.82 16.24
N LEU A 223 23.68 1.20 15.76
CA LEU A 223 24.64 0.47 16.60
C LEU A 223 25.74 1.36 17.18
N ALA A 224 26.14 2.40 16.47
CA ALA A 224 27.16 3.34 16.91
C ALA A 224 26.92 4.76 16.36
N PRO A 225 27.32 5.82 17.08
CA PRO A 225 27.32 7.19 16.55
C PRO A 225 28.28 7.36 15.36
N SER A 226 29.40 6.61 15.32
CA SER A 226 30.39 6.62 14.24
C SER A 226 31.05 5.24 14.07
N GLY A 227 31.41 4.85 12.83
CA GLY A 227 32.11 3.59 12.52
C GLY A 227 31.52 2.78 11.35
N GLU A 228 32.22 1.69 10.96
CA GLU A 228 31.94 0.88 9.75
C GLU A 228 30.58 0.15 9.75
N LYS A 229 29.99 -0.17 10.90
CA LYS A 229 28.65 -0.77 11.01
C LYS A 229 27.69 0.16 11.73
N GLN A 230 27.18 1.15 11.01
CA GLN A 230 26.32 2.20 11.56
C GLN A 230 24.91 1.70 11.93
N TRP A 231 24.41 0.65 11.27
CA TRP A 231 23.01 0.18 11.39
C TRP A 231 22.90 -1.35 11.49
N ASP A 232 22.08 -1.82 12.43
CA ASP A 232 21.46 -3.15 12.43
C ASP A 232 20.13 -3.05 11.69
N ASN A 233 20.00 -3.77 10.58
CA ASN A 233 18.77 -3.82 9.78
C ASN A 233 18.27 -5.25 9.77
N LYS A 234 17.08 -5.48 10.35
CA LYS A 234 16.47 -6.79 10.42
C LYS A 234 15.08 -6.77 9.82
N LEU A 235 14.86 -7.57 8.77
CA LEU A 235 13.52 -7.86 8.28
C LEU A 235 12.82 -8.75 9.31
N LEU A 236 11.72 -8.25 9.88
CA LEU A 236 10.92 -8.95 10.88
C LEU A 236 9.77 -9.73 10.25
N LEU A 237 9.19 -9.17 9.20
CA LEU A 237 8.11 -9.77 8.42
C LEU A 237 8.36 -9.47 6.94
N LYS A 238 8.34 -10.51 6.11
CA LYS A 238 8.43 -10.34 4.65
C LYS A 238 7.13 -9.74 4.14
N PRO A 239 7.16 -8.74 3.25
CA PRO A 239 5.97 -8.36 2.50
C PRO A 239 5.51 -9.55 1.65
N LYS A 240 4.20 -9.69 1.51
CA LYS A 240 3.63 -10.60 0.51
C LYS A 240 3.42 -9.86 -0.80
N VAL A 241 3.69 -10.54 -1.90
CA VAL A 241 3.61 -9.99 -3.25
C VAL A 241 2.80 -10.89 -4.16
N ALA A 242 2.03 -10.27 -5.06
CA ALA A 242 1.55 -10.94 -6.26
C ALA A 242 2.68 -10.95 -7.28
N LEU A 243 2.92 -12.09 -7.93
CA LEU A 243 3.87 -12.21 -9.03
C LEU A 243 3.15 -12.13 -10.38
N LYS A 244 3.87 -11.75 -11.44
CA LYS A 244 3.29 -11.72 -12.80
C LYS A 244 2.77 -13.06 -13.28
N THR A 245 3.32 -14.16 -12.77
CA THR A 245 2.87 -15.53 -13.06
C THR A 245 1.40 -15.77 -12.71
N VAL A 246 0.84 -15.01 -11.76
CA VAL A 246 -0.59 -15.07 -11.42
C VAL A 246 -1.46 -14.62 -12.60
N VAL A 247 -0.98 -13.64 -13.38
CA VAL A 247 -1.68 -13.18 -14.59
C VAL A 247 -1.52 -14.19 -15.72
N ASP A 248 -0.32 -14.78 -15.86
CA ASP A 248 -0.05 -15.78 -16.89
C ASP A 248 -0.94 -17.03 -16.73
N SER A 249 -1.29 -17.40 -15.48
CA SER A 249 -2.22 -18.51 -15.21
C SER A 249 -3.69 -18.20 -15.56
N MET A 250 -4.05 -16.93 -15.78
CA MET A 250 -5.42 -16.53 -16.15
C MET A 250 -5.69 -16.67 -17.66
N ASP A 251 -4.66 -16.90 -18.48
CA ASP A 251 -4.77 -17.11 -19.92
C ASP A 251 -4.93 -18.58 -20.33
N GLY A 252 -4.91 -19.51 -19.36
CA GLY A 252 -5.10 -20.95 -19.57
C GLY A 252 -6.55 -21.38 -19.47
#